data_AF-A0A359LNC9-F1
#
_entry.id   AF-A0A359LNC9-F1
#
_cell.length_a   1.000
_cell.length_b   1.000
_cell.length_c   1.000
_cell.angle_alpha   90.00
_cell.angle_beta   90.00
_cell.angle_gamma   90.00
#
_symmetry.space_group_name_H-M   'P 1'
#
loop_
_entity.id
_entity.type
_entity.pdbx_description
1 polymer ?
#
loop_
_entity_poly.entity_id
_entity_poly.type
_entity_poly.pdbx_seq_one_letter_code
_entity_poly.pdbx_strand_id
1 'polypeptide(L)' 'LARNPMDTELSARIYSYELAYKMQMHATEAIDIGKESEATRRLYGLDDKPTEYFGRQALMARRLVER' A
#
# COMPACT_ATOMS: atom_id res chain seq x y z
N LEU A 1 -29.76 24.83 0.76
CA LEU A 1 -29.36 23.89 1.82
C LEU A 1 -28.51 24.67 2.82
N ALA A 2 -29.09 25.00 3.97
CA ALA A 2 -28.52 25.92 4.95
C ALA A 2 -27.25 25.32 5.58
N ARG A 3 -26.20 26.13 5.68
CA ARG A 3 -24.92 25.81 6.35
C ARG A 3 -25.17 25.62 7.84
N ASN A 4 -25.47 24.40 8.27
CA ASN A 4 -25.43 24.01 9.67
C ASN A 4 -23.97 23.73 10.07
N PRO A 5 -23.40 24.44 11.05
CA PRO A 5 -22.01 24.23 11.47
C PRO A 5 -21.72 22.80 11.97
N MET A 6 -22.73 22.13 12.54
CA MET A 6 -22.66 20.71 12.94
C MET A 6 -22.47 19.76 11.76
N ASP A 7 -23.00 20.12 10.59
CA ASP A 7 -22.87 19.34 9.35
C ASP A 7 -21.45 19.49 8.75
N THR A 8 -20.81 20.63 9.02
CA THR A 8 -19.46 20.95 8.53
C THR A 8 -18.39 20.19 9.33
N GLU A 9 -18.56 20.09 10.65
CA GLU A 9 -17.67 19.30 11.51
C GLU A 9 -17.80 17.80 11.23
N LEU A 10 -19.03 17.31 11.05
CA LEU A 10 -19.28 15.91 10.68
C LEU A 10 -18.65 15.57 9.33
N SER A 11 -18.86 16.42 8.32
CA SER A 11 -18.28 16.26 6.97
C SER A 11 -16.74 16.30 7.00
N ALA A 12 -16.14 17.19 7.81
CA ALA A 12 -14.70 17.26 7.97
C ALA A 12 -14.11 15.99 8.61
N ARG A 13 -14.80 15.40 9.59
CA ARG A 13 -14.40 14.11 10.18
C ARG A 13 -14.52 12.97 9.17
N ILE A 14 -15.61 12.89 8.42
CA ILE A 14 -15.79 11.87 7.37
C ILE A 14 -14.66 11.95 6.35
N TYR A 15 -14.36 13.15 5.85
CA TYR A 15 -13.26 13.35 4.90
C TYR A 15 -11.90 12.93 5.48
N SER A 16 -11.64 13.23 6.75
CA SER A 16 -10.41 12.84 7.45
C SER A 16 -10.28 11.31 7.56
N TYR A 17 -11.38 10.62 7.87
CA TYR A 17 -11.42 9.16 7.91
C TYR A 17 -11.27 8.52 6.53
N GLU A 18 -11.88 9.09 5.49
CA GLU A 18 -11.71 8.61 4.11
C GLU A 18 -10.27 8.77 3.62
N LEU A 19 -9.63 9.89 3.93
CA LEU A 19 -8.23 10.12 3.58
C LEU A 19 -7.31 9.13 4.32
N ALA A 20 -7.52 8.95 5.62
CA ALA A 20 -6.79 7.97 6.42
C ALA A 20 -6.98 6.54 5.87
N TYR A 21 -8.23 6.17 5.51
CA TYR A 21 -8.54 4.88 4.90
C TYR A 21 -7.84 4.70 3.55
N LYS A 22 -7.87 5.71 2.67
CA LYS A 22 -7.13 5.65 1.39
C LYS A 22 -5.63 5.47 1.61
N MET A 23 -5.03 6.22 2.53
CA MET A 23 -3.62 6.08 2.87
C MET A 23 -3.30 4.67 3.41
N GLN A 24 -4.13 4.13 4.30
CA GLN A 24 -3.95 2.78 4.85
C GLN A 24 -4.13 1.68 3.79
N MET A 25 -5.10 1.83 2.89
CA MET A 25 -5.36 0.88 1.80
C MET A 25 -4.20 0.84 0.80
N HIS A 26 -3.72 2.01 0.35
CA HIS A 26 -2.60 2.10 -0.58
C HIS A 26 -1.30 1.56 0.03
N ALA A 27 -1.08 1.78 1.34
CA ALA A 27 0.09 1.25 2.06
C ALA A 27 0.05 -0.28 2.18
N THR A 28 -1.11 -0.87 2.48
CA THR A 28 -1.25 -2.33 2.66
C THR A 28 -0.97 -3.09 1.37
N GLU A 29 -1.47 -2.57 0.25
CA GLU A 29 -1.22 -3.16 -1.05
C GLU A 29 0.23 -2.99 -1.56
N ALA A 30 0.93 -1.92 -1.16
CA ALA A 30 2.34 -1.71 -1.52
C ALA A 30 3.26 -2.77 -0.90
N ILE A 31 2.89 -3.30 0.28
CA ILE A 31 3.67 -4.27 1.05
C ILE A 31 3.30 -5.73 0.70
N ASP A 32 2.23 -5.95 -0.06
CA ASP A 32 1.74 -7.31 -0.36
C ASP A 32 2.53 -8.00 -1.50
N ILE A 33 3.73 -8.48 -1.17
CA ILE A 33 4.62 -9.26 -2.05
C ILE A 33 3.96 -10.59 -2.48
N GLY A 34 2.93 -11.06 -1.75
CA GLY A 34 2.21 -12.30 -2.04
C GLY A 34 1.40 -12.28 -3.34
N LYS A 35 1.07 -11.08 -3.84
CA LYS A 35 0.35 -10.89 -5.11
C LYS A 35 1.26 -10.93 -6.35
N GLU A 36 2.57 -11.04 -6.19
CA GLU A 36 3.50 -11.11 -7.32
C GLU A 36 3.48 -12.48 -8.00
N SER A 37 3.58 -12.46 -9.34
CA SER A 37 3.66 -13.68 -10.14
C SER A 37 4.88 -14.53 -9.77
N GLU A 38 4.75 -15.86 -9.86
CA GLU A 38 5.88 -16.76 -9.61
C GLU A 38 7.09 -16.47 -10.51
N ALA A 39 6.87 -15.99 -11.74
CA ALA A 39 7.93 -15.60 -12.65
C ALA A 39 8.76 -14.43 -12.09
N THR A 40 8.09 -13.45 -11.48
CA THR A 40 8.76 -12.30 -10.84
C THR A 40 9.46 -12.73 -9.56
N ARG A 41 8.86 -13.64 -8.79
CA ARG A 41 9.50 -14.19 -7.59
C ARG A 41 10.80 -14.92 -7.90
N ARG A 42 10.78 -15.75 -8.96
CA ARG A 42 11.96 -16.42 -9.52
C ARG A 42 13.03 -15.46 -10.02
N LEU A 43 12.63 -14.40 -10.73
CA LEU A 43 13.55 -13.37 -11.24
C LEU A 43 14.35 -12.69 -10.11
N TYR A 44 13.70 -12.43 -8.99
CA TYR A 44 14.32 -11.81 -7.81
C TYR A 44 15.02 -12.84 -6.89
N GLY A 45 15.07 -14.12 -7.26
CA GLY A 45 15.76 -15.15 -6.49
C GLY A 45 15.10 -15.44 -5.14
N LEU A 46 13.78 -15.32 -5.05
CA LEU A 46 13.02 -15.61 -3.82
C LEU A 46 12.93 -17.10 -3.49
N ASP A 47 13.38 -17.96 -4.40
CA ASP A 47 13.36 -19.41 -4.24
C ASP A 47 14.64 -19.98 -3.62
N ASP A 48 15.70 -19.16 -3.47
CA ASP A 48 16.96 -19.58 -2.89
C ASP A 48 17.31 -18.77 -1.63
N LYS A 49 17.71 -19.45 -0.55
CA LYS A 49 17.94 -18.86 0.77
C LYS A 49 18.94 -17.68 0.80
N PRO A 50 20.07 -17.69 0.07
CA PRO A 50 21.02 -16.59 0.11
C PRO A 50 20.52 -15.34 -0.63
N THR A 51 19.65 -15.51 -1.64
CA THR A 51 19.12 -14.40 -2.45
C THR A 51 17.74 -13.93 -1.99
N GLU A 52 17.00 -14.73 -1.22
CA GLU A 52 15.63 -14.42 -0.80
C GLU A 52 15.54 -13.07 -0.05
N TYR A 53 16.45 -12.83 0.90
CA TYR A 53 16.42 -11.63 1.72
C TYR A 53 16.57 -10.36 0.86
N PHE A 54 17.58 -10.33 0.00
CA PHE A 54 17.84 -9.19 -0.88
C PHE A 54 16.76 -9.07 -1.96
N GLY A 55 16.29 -10.19 -2.51
CA GLY A 55 15.19 -10.26 -3.47
C GLY A 55 13.90 -9.65 -2.93
N ARG A 56 13.52 -9.95 -1.69
CA ARG A 56 12.37 -9.31 -1.01
C ARG A 56 12.54 -7.81 -0.88
N GLN A 57 13.71 -7.35 -0.46
CA GLN A 57 13.98 -5.92 -0.29
C GLN A 57 13.93 -5.16 -1.62
N ALA A 58 14.55 -5.71 -2.68
CA ALA A 58 14.54 -5.12 -4.01
C ALA A 58 13.13 -5.10 -4.63
N LEU A 59 12.35 -6.16 -4.43
CA LEU A 59 10.96 -6.24 -4.90
C LEU A 59 10.04 -5.25 -4.15
N MET A 60 10.22 -5.10 -2.84
CA MET A 60 9.54 -4.06 -2.06
C MET A 60 9.91 -2.66 -2.55
N ALA A 61 11.19 -2.39 -2.78
CA ALA A 61 11.66 -1.09 -3.27
C ALA A 61 11.04 -0.75 -4.63
N ARG A 62 10.97 -1.71 -5.56
CA ARG A 62 10.30 -1.51 -6.86
C ARG A 62 8.82 -1.13 -6.68
N ARG A 63 8.08 -1.83 -5.83
CA ARG A 63 6.66 -1.53 -5.58
C ARG A 63 6.42 -0.16 -4.94
N LEU A 64 7.34 0.30 -4.10
CA LEU A 64 7.30 1.65 -3.53
C LEU A 64 7.54 2.74 -4.57
N VAL A 65 8.25 2.45 -5.66
CA VAL A 65 8.52 3.40 -6.76
C VAL A 65 7.39 3.41 -7.80
N GLU A 66 6.72 2.28 -8.00
CA GLU A 66 5.61 2.15 -8.96
C GLU A 66 4.28 2.78 -8.46
N ARG A 67 4.23 3.32 -7.24
CA ARG A 67 3.03 3.90 -6.61
C ARG A 67 3.28 5.31 -6.09
#